data_AF-A0A4V1FAU9-F1
#
_entry.id   AF-A0A4V1FAU9-F1
#
_cell.length_a   1.000
_cell.length_b   1.000
_cell.length_c   1.000
_cell.angle_alpha   90.00
_cell.angle_beta   90.00
_cell.angle_gamma   90.00
#
_symmetry.space_group_name_H-M   'P 1'
#
loop_
_entity.id
_entity.type
_entity.pdbx_description
1 polymer ?
#
loop_
_entity_poly.entity_id
_entity_poly.type
_entity_poly.pdbx_seq_one_letter_code
_entity_poly.pdbx_strand_id
1 'polypeptide(L)'
;MKNDNSNPLVSLNFSSRDSLLNANSELIAQLQDRLKAKRFRPQEGDGTKLAYIRVYLQALQVQNTILKDIELDEIKNEIEELKEALKCQPKK
;
A
#
# COMPACT_ATOMS: atom_id res chain seq x y z
N MET A 1 -8.99 -5.81 -37.49
CA MET A 1 -8.08 -6.62 -36.66
C MET A 1 -8.54 -6.43 -35.22
N LYS A 2 -8.96 -7.51 -34.54
CA LYS A 2 -9.30 -7.47 -33.12
C LYS A 2 -8.00 -7.54 -32.35
N ASN A 3 -7.61 -6.45 -31.69
CA ASN A 3 -6.47 -6.46 -30.79
C ASN A 3 -7.00 -6.90 -29.42
N ASP A 4 -6.96 -8.20 -29.18
CA ASP A 4 -7.19 -8.76 -27.85
C ASP A 4 -5.96 -8.46 -26.98
N ASN A 5 -5.79 -7.19 -26.59
CA ASN A 5 -4.90 -6.81 -25.49
C ASN A 5 -5.61 -7.16 -24.20
N SER A 6 -5.73 -8.45 -23.90
CA SER A 6 -6.04 -8.89 -22.54
C SER A 6 -4.81 -8.58 -21.68
N ASN A 7 -4.71 -7.35 -21.20
CA ASN A 7 -3.83 -7.06 -20.07
C ASN A 7 -4.21 -8.06 -18.97
N PRO A 8 -3.25 -8.80 -18.39
CA PRO A 8 -3.58 -9.65 -17.26
C PRO A 8 -4.21 -8.75 -16.21
N LEU A 9 -5.42 -9.12 -15.79
CA LEU A 9 -6.10 -8.46 -14.69
C LEU A 9 -5.29 -8.83 -13.44
N VAL A 10 -4.20 -8.11 -13.21
CA VAL A 10 -3.40 -8.26 -11.99
C VAL A 10 -4.36 -7.89 -10.87
N SER A 11 -4.89 -8.91 -10.20
CA SER A 11 -5.67 -8.71 -8.99
C SER A 11 -4.69 -8.18 -7.96
N LEU A 12 -4.64 -6.87 -7.84
CA LEU A 12 -3.82 -6.18 -6.88
C LEU A 12 -4.34 -6.57 -5.49
N ASN A 13 -3.61 -7.47 -4.83
CA ASN A 13 -3.90 -7.90 -3.48
C ASN A 13 -3.01 -7.08 -2.54
N PHE A 14 -3.66 -6.21 -1.77
CA PHE A 14 -3.05 -5.33 -0.79
C PHE A 14 -3.48 -5.68 0.64
N SER A 15 -3.83 -6.95 0.87
CA SER A 15 -4.40 -7.40 2.14
C SER A 15 -3.39 -7.43 3.29
N SER A 16 -2.10 -7.23 3.03
CA SER A 16 -1.06 -7.19 4.07
C SER A 16 -0.11 -6.02 3.89
N ARG A 17 0.55 -5.64 4.99
CA ARG A 17 1.59 -4.60 5.01
C ARG A 17 2.69 -4.85 3.98
N ASP A 18 3.19 -6.08 3.90
CA ASP A 18 4.26 -6.43 2.95
C ASP A 18 3.82 -6.32 1.49
N SER A 19 2.59 -6.74 1.19
CA SER A 19 2.04 -6.63 -0.17
C SER A 19 1.93 -5.17 -0.63
N LEU A 20 1.53 -4.27 0.27
CA LEU A 20 1.48 -2.83 0.02
C LEU A 20 2.87 -2.20 -0.12
N LEU A 21 3.81 -2.59 0.74
CA LEU A 21 5.20 -2.09 0.66
C LEU A 21 5.85 -2.48 -0.66
N ASN A 22 5.61 -3.71 -1.13
CA ASN A 22 6.11 -4.19 -2.42
C ASN A 22 5.50 -3.38 -3.58
N ALA A 23 4.18 -3.18 -3.59
CA ALA A 23 3.50 -2.39 -4.62
C ALA A 23 3.96 -0.92 -4.63
N ASN A 24 4.13 -0.31 -3.45
CA ASN A 24 4.68 1.04 -3.32
C ASN A 24 6.10 1.13 -3.88
N SER A 25 6.94 0.13 -3.57
CA SER A 25 8.33 0.10 -4.02
C SER A 25 8.43 0.01 -5.55
N GLU A 26 7.58 -0.79 -6.20
CA GLU A 26 7.54 -0.91 -7.65
C GLU A 26 7.16 0.43 -8.33
N LEU A 27 6.13 1.12 -7.82
CA LEU A 27 5.74 2.43 -8.34
C LEU A 27 6.84 3.48 -8.18
N ILE A 28 7.47 3.50 -7.01
CA ILE A 28 8.56 4.43 -6.71
C ILE A 28 9.74 4.15 -7.66
N ALA A 29 10.06 2.89 -7.93
CA ALA A 29 11.11 2.53 -8.88
C ALA A 29 10.79 3.03 -10.29
N GLN A 30 9.56 2.84 -10.78
CA GLN A 30 9.13 3.35 -12.08
C GLN A 30 9.22 4.88 -12.19
N LEU A 31 8.84 5.59 -11.12
CA LEU A 31 8.98 7.06 -11.05
C LEU A 31 10.45 7.48 -11.03
N GLN A 32 11.29 6.80 -10.24
CA GLN A 32 12.72 7.08 -10.17
C GLN A 32 13.39 6.88 -11.52
N ASP A 33 13.08 5.81 -12.25
CA ASP A 33 13.65 5.56 -13.57
C ASP A 33 13.28 6.64 -14.58
N ARG A 34 12.06 7.19 -14.49
CA ARG A 34 11.66 8.33 -15.31
C ARG A 34 12.44 9.61 -14.96
N LEU A 35 12.75 9.81 -13.69
CA LEU A 35 13.48 10.98 -13.19
C LEU A 35 15.01 10.88 -13.36
N LYS A 36 15.58 9.67 -13.43
CA LYS A 36 17.03 9.42 -13.58
C LYS A 36 17.61 9.89 -14.92
N ALA A 37 16.79 10.27 -15.89
CA ALA A 37 17.28 10.80 -17.15
C ALA A 37 18.09 12.10 -16.95
N LYS A 38 19.24 12.23 -17.65
CA LYS A 38 20.16 13.40 -17.55
C LYS A 38 19.44 14.77 -17.69
N ARG A 39 18.32 14.81 -18.42
CA ARG A 39 17.38 15.91 -18.46
C ARG A 39 15.96 15.35 -18.53
N PHE A 40 15.07 15.83 -17.68
CA PHE A 40 13.65 15.52 -17.79
C PHE A 40 13.09 16.14 -19.09
N ARG A 41 12.38 15.33 -19.88
CA ARG A 41 11.65 15.78 -21.07
C ARG A 41 10.21 15.28 -20.97
N PRO A 42 9.22 16.19 -20.83
CA PRO A 42 7.81 15.80 -20.85
C PRO A 42 7.48 15.04 -22.13
N GLN A 43 6.85 13.89 -21.98
CA GLN A 43 6.27 13.12 -23.07
C GLN A 43 4.77 13.38 -23.15
N GLU A 44 4.21 13.18 -24.34
CA GLU A 44 2.76 13.18 -24.51
C GLU A 44 2.14 12.11 -23.61
N GLY A 45 1.11 12.47 -22.86
CA GLY A 45 0.47 11.59 -21.88
C GLY A 45 1.10 11.57 -20.47
N ASP A 46 2.27 12.22 -20.24
CA ASP A 46 2.87 12.29 -18.90
C ASP A 46 1.92 12.93 -17.88
N GLY A 47 1.17 13.98 -18.27
CA GLY A 47 0.19 14.64 -17.39
C GLY A 47 -0.93 13.69 -16.93
N THR A 48 -1.52 12.94 -17.87
CA THR A 48 -2.56 11.95 -17.59
C THR A 48 -2.00 10.81 -16.72
N LYS A 49 -0.81 10.31 -17.04
CA LYS A 49 -0.14 9.26 -16.26
C LYS A 49 0.14 9.72 -14.82
N LEU A 50 0.64 10.93 -14.64
CA LEU A 50 0.87 11.53 -13.32
C LEU A 50 -0.42 11.70 -12.52
N ALA A 51 -1.54 12.04 -13.18
CA ALA A 51 -2.84 12.14 -12.52
C ALA A 51 -3.28 10.77 -11.96
N TYR A 52 -3.21 9.70 -12.76
CA TYR A 52 -3.51 8.35 -12.29
C TYR A 52 -2.58 7.88 -11.17
N ILE A 53 -1.27 8.12 -11.30
CA ILE A 53 -0.30 7.77 -10.25
C ILE A 53 -0.64 8.50 -8.95
N ARG A 54 -1.03 9.77 -9.02
CA ARG A 54 -1.43 10.54 -7.82
C ARG A 54 -2.65 9.95 -7.13
N VAL A 55 -3.69 9.61 -7.88
CA VAL A 55 -4.90 8.96 -7.34
C VAL A 55 -4.55 7.61 -6.73
N TYR A 56 -3.69 6.85 -7.40
CA TYR A 56 -3.25 5.54 -6.92
C TYR A 56 -2.43 5.64 -5.62
N LEU A 57 -1.50 6.60 -5.52
CA LEU A 57 -0.77 6.87 -4.28
C LEU A 57 -1.71 7.27 -3.13
N GLN A 58 -2.77 8.05 -3.40
CA GLN A 58 -3.78 8.38 -2.39
C GLN A 58 -4.51 7.13 -1.89
N ALA A 59 -4.90 6.23 -2.79
CA ALA A 59 -5.54 4.97 -2.41
C ALA A 59 -4.63 4.12 -1.51
N LEU A 60 -3.34 4.02 -1.86
CA LEU A 60 -2.32 3.30 -1.05
C LEU A 60 -2.10 3.96 0.32
N GLN A 61 -2.13 5.29 0.40
CA GLN A 61 -2.05 6.01 1.68
C GLN A 61 -3.25 5.69 2.58
N VAL A 62 -4.47 5.75 2.04
CA VAL A 62 -5.69 5.39 2.79
C VAL A 62 -5.62 3.96 3.29
N GLN A 63 -5.16 3.04 2.44
CA GLN A 63 -5.04 1.63 2.83
C GLN A 63 -4.01 1.38 3.93
N ASN A 64 -2.87 2.10 3.91
CA ASN A 64 -1.90 2.07 5.01
C ASN A 64 -2.51 2.56 6.33
N THR A 65 -3.37 3.58 6.29
CA THR A 65 -4.08 4.04 7.49
C THR A 65 -5.01 2.97 8.02
N ILE A 66 -5.83 2.34 7.15
CA ILE A 66 -6.75 1.27 7.55
C ILE A 66 -5.99 0.09 8.18
N LEU A 67 -4.90 -0.37 7.56
CA LEU A 67 -4.09 -1.46 8.13
C LEU A 67 -3.48 -1.09 9.48
N LYS A 68 -2.96 0.13 9.61
CA LYS A 68 -2.42 0.59 10.89
C LYS A 68 -3.49 0.60 11.97
N ASP A 69 -4.71 1.01 11.65
CA ASP A 69 -5.83 1.01 12.60
C ASP A 69 -6.20 -0.42 13.03
N ILE A 70 -6.25 -1.36 12.08
CA ILE A 70 -6.48 -2.79 12.37
C ILE A 70 -5.37 -3.36 13.27
N GLU A 71 -4.09 -3.18 12.90
CA GLU A 71 -2.93 -3.63 13.69
C GLU A 71 -2.96 -3.04 15.11
N LEU A 72 -3.34 -1.76 15.26
CA LEU A 72 -3.46 -1.12 16.56
C LEU A 72 -4.59 -1.68 17.41
N ASP A 73 -5.73 -2.00 16.80
CA ASP A 73 -6.87 -2.57 17.51
C ASP A 73 -6.59 -4.00 17.96
N GLU A 74 -5.89 -4.81 17.13
CA GLU A 74 -5.39 -6.13 17.50
C GLU A 74 -4.47 -6.05 18.73
N ILE A 75 -3.47 -5.16 18.71
CA ILE A 75 -2.55 -4.96 19.84
C ILE A 75 -3.29 -4.51 21.12
N LYS A 76 -4.29 -3.63 21.01
CA LYS A 76 -5.08 -3.20 22.17
C LYS A 76 -5.83 -4.37 22.78
N ASN A 77 -6.45 -5.21 21.94
CA ASN A 77 -7.19 -6.38 22.40
C ASN A 77 -6.26 -7.36 23.13
N GLU A 78 -5.10 -7.67 22.55
CA GLU A 78 -4.09 -8.52 23.21
C GLU A 78 -3.65 -7.95 24.58
N ILE A 79 -3.45 -6.63 24.67
CA ILE A 79 -3.09 -5.98 25.93
C ILE A 79 -4.22 -6.09 26.97
N GLU A 80 -5.49 -5.97 26.55
CA GLU A 80 -6.63 -6.14 27.45
C GLU A 80 -6.74 -7.58 27.96
N GLU A 81 -6.64 -8.56 27.08
CA GLU A 81 -6.64 -9.98 27.44
C GLU A 81 -5.51 -10.31 28.43
N LEU A 82 -4.30 -9.80 28.21
CA LEU A 82 -3.17 -9.97 29.13
C LEU A 82 -3.42 -9.30 30.48
N LYS A 83 -4.01 -8.10 30.50
CA LYS A 83 -4.36 -7.40 31.75
C LYS A 83 -5.43 -8.16 32.53
N GLU A 84 -6.41 -8.73 31.85
CA GLU A 84 -7.45 -9.57 32.48
C GLU A 84 -6.84 -10.85 33.04
N ALA A 85 -6.01 -11.54 32.27
CA ALA A 85 -5.30 -12.74 32.72
C ALA A 85 -4.46 -12.47 33.98
N LEU A 86 -3.76 -11.32 34.04
CA LEU A 86 -3.00 -10.89 35.22
C LEU A 86 -3.89 -10.59 36.43
N LYS A 87 -5.07 -10.01 36.24
CA LYS A 87 -6.04 -9.77 37.33
C LYS A 87 -6.64 -11.07 37.86
N CYS A 88 -6.83 -12.07 37.01
CA CYS A 88 -7.36 -13.38 37.38
C CYS A 88 -6.32 -14.28 38.06
N GLN A 89 -5.04 -13.90 38.10
CA GLN A 89 -4.05 -14.65 38.87
C GLN A 89 -4.30 -14.48 40.38
N PRO A 90 -4.34 -15.58 41.16
CA PRO A 90 -4.51 -15.49 42.60
C PRO A 90 -3.33 -14.72 43.21
N LYS A 91 -3.63 -13.68 43.99
CA LYS A 91 -2.63 -12.99 44.80
C LYS A 91 -2.00 -14.02 45.75
N LYS A 92 -0.70 -14.27 45.59
CA LYS A 92 0.10 -15.03 46.56
C LYS A 92 0.23 -14.27 47.87
#